data_AF-A0A443LT71-F1
#
_entry.id   AF-A0A443LT71-F1
#
_cell.length_a   1.000
_cell.length_b   1.000
_cell.length_c   1.000
_cell.angle_alpha   90.00
_cell.angle_beta   90.00
_cell.angle_gamma   90.00
#
_symmetry.space_group_name_H-M   'P 1'
#
loop_
_entity.id
_entity.type
_entity.pdbx_description
1 polymer ?
#
loop_
_entity_poly.entity_id
_entity_poly.type
_entity_poly.pdbx_seq_one_letter_code
_entity_poly.pdbx_strand_id
1 'polypeptide(L)'
;MNKQMIRGGLALLAVAGALAACSPQEMETPPVTVKTAQGPVTCQLYTHSQVYWDRSTDRPATMSVKDADNICREEGYRVQRLGL
;
A
#
# COMPACT_ATOMS: atom_id res chain seq x y z
N MET A 1 -18.75 -60.39 20.21
CA MET A 1 -19.08 -59.11 20.86
C MET A 1 -17.79 -58.32 21.07
N ASN A 2 -17.74 -57.05 20.67
CA ASN A 2 -17.34 -55.94 21.54
C ASN A 2 -17.56 -54.60 20.85
N LYS A 3 -18.55 -53.87 21.37
CA LYS A 3 -18.89 -52.49 21.01
C LYS A 3 -17.96 -51.57 21.80
N GLN A 4 -17.04 -50.87 21.12
CA GLN A 4 -16.52 -49.57 21.57
C GLN A 4 -17.30 -48.54 20.73
N MET A 5 -18.37 -47.91 21.23
CA MET A 5 -18.38 -46.82 22.20
C MET A 5 -17.15 -45.92 22.04
N ILE A 6 -17.29 -44.82 21.29
CA ILE A 6 -17.09 -43.44 21.76
C ILE A 6 -17.85 -42.53 20.79
N ARG A 7 -18.87 -41.86 21.34
CA ARG A 7 -19.45 -40.62 20.81
C ARG A 7 -18.36 -39.56 20.91
N GLY A 8 -17.94 -38.95 19.82
CA GLY A 8 -16.84 -38.00 19.88
C GLY A 8 -16.75 -37.09 18.67
N GLY A 9 -17.37 -35.92 18.79
CA GLY A 9 -16.84 -34.67 18.24
C GLY A 9 -16.90 -34.50 16.73
N LEU A 10 -17.90 -33.74 16.28
CA LEU A 10 -17.79 -32.90 15.09
C LEU A 10 -16.55 -31.99 15.27
N ALA A 11 -15.42 -32.35 14.69
CA ALA A 11 -14.24 -31.48 14.64
C ALA A 11 -14.02 -31.00 13.21
N LEU A 12 -14.94 -30.16 12.74
CA LEU A 12 -14.70 -29.26 11.60
C LEU A 12 -13.67 -28.23 12.07
N LEU A 13 -12.38 -28.50 11.84
CA LEU A 13 -11.31 -27.51 11.94
C LEU A 13 -11.52 -26.48 10.82
N ALA A 14 -12.35 -25.46 11.10
CA ALA A 14 -12.45 -24.27 10.28
C ALA A 14 -11.17 -23.45 10.44
N VAL A 15 -10.16 -23.74 9.61
CA VAL A 15 -9.00 -22.85 9.42
C VAL A 15 -9.46 -21.69 8.51
N ALA A 16 -10.23 -20.77 9.09
CA ALA A 16 -10.66 -19.54 8.43
C ALA A 16 -10.24 -18.36 9.32
N GLY A 17 -9.04 -17.84 9.07
CA GLY A 17 -8.47 -16.70 9.77
C GLY A 17 -6.95 -16.84 9.77
N ALA A 18 -6.15 -15.92 9.25
CA ALA A 18 -6.38 -14.51 9.03
C ALA A 18 -5.70 -14.08 7.72
N LEU A 19 -6.47 -13.58 6.76
CA LEU A 19 -5.92 -12.61 5.83
C LEU A 19 -5.91 -11.29 6.59
N ALA A 20 -4.82 -11.00 7.31
CA ALA A 20 -4.59 -9.67 7.83
C ALA A 20 -4.51 -8.74 6.61
N ALA A 21 -5.57 -7.98 6.35
CA ALA A 21 -5.55 -6.94 5.34
C ALA A 21 -4.63 -5.83 5.86
N CYS A 22 -3.39 -5.82 5.37
CA CYS A 22 -2.48 -4.70 5.58
C CYS A 22 -3.18 -3.44 5.03
N SER A 23 -3.41 -2.43 5.86
CA SER A 23 -4.08 -1.22 5.40
C SER A 23 -3.10 -0.38 4.57
N PRO A 24 -3.55 0.35 3.53
CA PRO A 24 -2.66 1.18 2.73
C PRO A 24 -1.86 2.18 3.57
N GLN A 25 -2.44 2.65 4.68
CA GLN A 25 -1.78 3.57 5.63
C GLN A 25 -0.54 2.97 6.28
N GLU A 26 -0.52 1.66 6.56
CA GLU A 26 0.66 0.99 7.12
C GLU A 26 1.81 0.89 6.11
N MET A 27 1.51 1.18 4.84
CA MET A 27 2.44 1.12 3.72
C MET A 27 2.92 2.51 3.27
N GLU A 28 2.45 3.57 3.93
CA GLU A 28 2.82 4.96 3.64
C GLU A 28 4.23 5.27 4.16
N THR A 29 5.05 5.90 3.32
CA THR A 29 6.31 6.50 3.76
C THR A 29 6.07 7.91 4.30
N PRO A 30 7.06 8.55 4.94
CA PRO A 30 7.00 10.01 5.14
C PRO A 30 6.75 10.73 3.80
N PRO A 31 5.90 11.78 3.78
CA PRO A 31 5.65 12.55 2.57
C PRO A 31 6.92 13.19 2.04
N VAL A 32 7.05 13.24 0.71
CA VAL A 32 8.18 13.87 0.02
C VAL A 32 7.70 15.04 -0.83
N THR A 33 8.48 16.12 -0.88
CA THR A 33 8.18 17.28 -1.74
C THR A 33 9.10 17.30 -2.95
N VAL A 34 8.51 17.18 -4.14
CA VAL A 34 9.20 17.28 -5.42
C VAL A 34 9.05 18.69 -5.97
N LYS A 35 10.17 19.34 -6.30
CA LYS A 35 10.16 20.67 -6.92
C LYS A 35 9.98 20.54 -8.43
N THR A 36 9.00 21.25 -8.99
CA THR A 36 8.74 21.28 -10.43
C THR A 36 8.70 22.73 -10.94
N ALA A 37 8.73 22.90 -12.26
CA ALA A 37 8.62 24.23 -12.88
C ALA A 37 7.29 24.94 -12.59
N GLN A 38 6.21 24.19 -12.34
CA GLN A 38 4.88 24.74 -12.05
C GLN A 38 4.64 24.97 -10.55
N GLY A 39 5.59 24.55 -9.69
CA GLY A 39 5.48 24.64 -8.24
C GLY A 39 5.80 23.30 -7.53
N PRO A 40 5.82 23.29 -6.20
CA PRO A 40 6.07 22.07 -5.44
C PRO A 40 4.89 21.09 -5.51
N VAL A 41 5.18 19.80 -5.53
CA VAL A 41 4.19 18.72 -5.39
C VAL A 41 4.55 17.92 -4.14
N THR A 42 3.60 17.73 -3.23
CA THR A 42 3.79 16.84 -2.08
C THR A 42 3.21 15.48 -2.41
N CYS A 43 4.04 14.45 -2.29
CA CYS A 43 3.74 13.09 -2.67
C CYS A 43 3.65 12.20 -1.44
N GLN A 44 2.57 11.41 -1.38
CA GLN A 44 2.52 10.22 -0.55
C GLN A 44 3.06 9.06 -1.39
N LEU A 45 4.22 8.55 -1.01
CA LEU A 45 4.73 7.31 -1.57
C LEU A 45 4.30 6.14 -0.69
N TYR A 46 4.04 5.01 -1.33
CA TYR A 46 3.79 3.75 -0.67
C TYR A 46 5.05 2.88 -0.81
N THR A 47 5.13 1.80 -0.02
CA THR A 47 6.28 0.87 0.00
C THR A 47 6.93 0.66 -1.36
N HIS A 48 8.24 0.49 -1.41
CA HIS A 48 9.07 0.49 -2.62
C HIS A 48 8.60 -0.41 -3.77
N SER A 49 7.72 -1.39 -3.54
CA SER A 49 7.15 -2.28 -4.57
C SER A 49 5.79 -1.81 -5.14
N GLN A 50 5.18 -0.76 -4.59
CA GLN A 50 3.81 -0.32 -4.91
C GLN A 50 3.73 1.09 -5.50
N VAL A 51 4.71 1.46 -6.32
CA VAL A 51 4.79 2.79 -6.96
C VAL A 51 3.51 3.20 -7.68
N TYR A 52 2.72 2.25 -8.20
CA TYR A 52 1.42 2.55 -8.84
C TYR A 52 0.43 3.29 -7.92
N TRP A 53 0.58 3.15 -6.60
CA TRP A 53 -0.30 3.74 -5.59
C TRP A 53 0.14 5.14 -5.20
N ASP A 54 1.36 5.56 -5.57
CA ASP A 54 1.90 6.86 -5.22
C ASP A 54 1.05 7.99 -5.81
N ARG A 55 0.75 8.96 -4.96
CA ARG A 55 -0.23 10.02 -5.26
C ARG A 55 0.16 11.35 -4.67
N SER A 56 -0.33 12.41 -5.29
CA SER A 56 -0.22 13.76 -4.75
C SER A 56 -1.18 13.97 -3.56
N THR A 57 -0.68 14.57 -2.50
CA THR A 57 -1.46 15.06 -1.35
C THR A 57 -1.60 16.58 -1.38
N ASP A 58 -0.65 17.27 -2.03
CA ASP A 58 -0.74 18.69 -2.34
C ASP A 58 -0.07 18.99 -3.69
N ARG A 59 -0.59 19.98 -4.42
CA ARG A 59 -0.10 20.41 -5.74
C ARG A 59 -0.57 21.82 -6.07
N PRO A 60 0.08 22.52 -7.03
CA PRO A 60 -0.41 23.79 -7.53
C PRO A 60 -1.81 23.65 -8.15
N ALA A 61 -2.67 24.65 -7.96
CA ALA A 61 -4.03 24.64 -8.48
C ALA A 61 -4.08 24.51 -10.02
N THR A 62 -3.05 24.99 -10.71
CA THR A 62 -2.88 24.95 -12.17
C THR A 62 -2.47 23.58 -12.71
N MET A 63 -1.99 22.67 -11.86
CA MET A 63 -1.54 21.33 -12.26
C MET A 63 -2.70 20.35 -12.15
N SER A 64 -2.88 19.43 -13.10
CA SER A 64 -3.91 18.40 -12.95
C SER A 64 -3.53 17.39 -11.86
N VAL A 65 -4.52 16.73 -11.25
CA VAL A 65 -4.27 15.62 -10.30
C VAL A 65 -3.47 14.52 -10.99
N LYS A 66 -3.83 14.18 -12.23
CA LYS A 66 -3.14 13.16 -13.03
C LYS A 66 -1.66 13.48 -13.21
N ASP A 67 -1.32 14.72 -13.56
CA ASP A 67 0.07 15.10 -13.79
C ASP A 67 0.87 15.09 -12.48
N ALA A 68 0.29 15.56 -11.38
CA ALA A 68 0.90 15.52 -10.07
C ALA A 68 1.12 14.07 -9.59
N ASP A 69 0.16 13.18 -9.81
CA ASP A 69 0.31 11.76 -9.49
C ASP A 69 1.38 11.09 -10.36
N ASN A 70 1.50 11.47 -11.64
CA ASN A 70 2.59 10.98 -12.50
C ASN A 70 3.96 11.35 -11.90
N ILE A 71 4.13 12.59 -11.44
CA ILE A 71 5.35 13.07 -10.77
C ILE A 71 5.63 12.24 -9.52
N CYS A 72 4.62 11.96 -8.70
CA CYS A 72 4.79 11.15 -7.49
C CYS A 72 5.21 9.71 -7.81
N ARG A 73 4.68 9.10 -8.86
CA ARG A 73 5.13 7.76 -9.30
C ARG A 73 6.55 7.78 -9.86
N GLU A 74 6.94 8.82 -10.59
CA GLU A 74 8.33 8.98 -11.04
C GLU A 74 9.30 9.07 -9.86
N GLU A 75 8.90 9.78 -8.80
CA GLU A 75 9.66 9.86 -7.56
C GLU A 75 9.73 8.50 -6.84
N GLY A 76 8.62 7.76 -6.77
CA GLY A 76 8.60 6.39 -6.27
C GLY A 76 9.57 5.46 -7.00
N TYR A 77 9.60 5.51 -8.33
CA TYR A 77 10.59 4.75 -9.12
C TYR A 77 12.03 5.21 -8.86
N ARG A 78 12.27 6.50 -8.64
CA ARG A 78 13.60 7.03 -8.28
C ARG A 78 14.07 6.45 -6.94
N VAL A 79 13.21 6.50 -5.92
CA VAL A 79 13.47 5.97 -4.58
C VAL A 79 13.72 4.46 -4.63
N GLN A 80 12.87 3.71 -5.34
CA GLN A 80 13.03 2.26 -5.56
C GLN A 80 14.40 1.92 -6.17
N ARG A 81 14.82 2.64 -7.22
CA ARG A 81 16.10 2.42 -7.90
C ARG A 81 17.31 2.67 -7.00
N LEU A 82 17.19 3.60 -6.07
CA LEU A 82 18.26 3.99 -5.17
C LEU A 82 18.27 3.20 -3.85
N GLY A 83 17.22 2.40 -3.58
CA GLY A 83 17.08 1.65 -2.33
C GLY A 83 16.98 2.55 -1.10
N LEU A 84 16.40 3.75 -1.26
CA LEU A 84 16.26 4.79 -0.23
C LEU A 84 15.01 4.62 0.61
#